data_AF-A0A1F3Y358-F1
#
_entry.id   AF-A0A1F3Y358-F1
#
_cell.length_a   1.000
_cell.length_b   1.000
_cell.length_c   1.000
_cell.angle_alpha   90.00
_cell.angle_beta   90.00
_cell.angle_gamma   90.00
#
_symmetry.space_group_name_H-M   'P 1'
#
loop_
_entity.id
_entity.type
_entity.pdbx_description
1 polymer ?
#
loop_
_entity_poly.entity_id
_entity_poly.type
_entity_poly.pdbx_seq_one_letter_code
_entity_poly.pdbx_strand_id
1 'polypeptide(L)'
;MRNSSRYLGLELAGAKNQKTALAVLEYYPTEQKVFLLDIYDRIAMEERESSDEALIALIEEFKPGDGPEAGRQVSKIGVNVPLVLPPCAACIRKACPMPAKCSVPAVRWMRGVTKKAARRPSTKKTVREFTPYTQRPIELHMRYEVMPGLPLSHRFEIDEALGGNRAPLTARMNFLLRHLAGGSGWIDAGDLERAGVIEIWPKLSVALLGIELGIPKRAISQYRHLEQGGHSREEILEALVEKHGLFVYDRDLRKLSQSLACFDAFICAYTALLADIGKCVKSPAGFPVKSGWINFPAKSSGARG
;
A
#
# COMPACT_ATOMS: atom_id res chain seq x y z
N MET A 1 23.94 6.12 -20.59
CA MET A 1 22.69 5.35 -20.31
C MET A 1 21.72 6.29 -19.62
N ARG A 2 20.45 6.35 -20.03
CA ARG A 2 19.44 7.17 -19.32
C ARG A 2 19.20 6.54 -17.95
N ASN A 3 19.48 7.29 -16.89
CA ASN A 3 19.26 6.85 -15.51
C ASN A 3 17.73 6.82 -15.29
N SER A 4 17.16 5.63 -15.19
CA SER A 4 15.72 5.42 -14.99
C SER A 4 15.52 4.44 -13.85
N SER A 5 14.42 4.57 -13.13
CA SER A 5 14.09 3.76 -11.95
C SER A 5 12.77 3.05 -12.16
N ARG A 6 12.71 1.76 -11.85
CA ARG A 6 11.52 0.94 -12.02
C ARG A 6 10.79 0.74 -10.70
N TYR A 7 9.47 0.84 -10.73
CA TYR A 7 8.60 0.68 -9.56
C TYR A 7 7.50 -0.32 -9.88
N LEU A 8 7.31 -1.29 -8.99
CA LEU A 8 6.25 -2.27 -9.11
C LEU A 8 5.11 -1.95 -8.15
N GLY A 9 3.89 -2.30 -8.53
CA GLY A 9 2.72 -2.16 -7.68
C GLY A 9 1.88 -3.41 -7.72
N LEU A 10 1.62 -3.99 -6.54
CA LEU A 10 0.92 -5.26 -6.38
C LEU A 10 -0.41 -5.04 -5.66
N GLU A 11 -1.49 -5.40 -6.35
CA GLU A 11 -2.77 -5.68 -5.71
C GLU A 11 -2.83 -7.19 -5.45
N LEU A 12 -2.59 -7.59 -4.20
CA LEU A 12 -2.62 -8.98 -3.79
C LEU A 12 -4.05 -9.41 -3.45
N ALA A 13 -4.53 -10.42 -4.16
CA ALA A 13 -5.82 -11.04 -3.91
C ALA A 13 -5.64 -12.38 -3.17
N GLY A 14 -6.72 -13.16 -3.01
CA GLY A 14 -6.62 -14.46 -2.33
C GLY A 14 -5.95 -15.48 -3.25
N ALA A 15 -5.16 -16.42 -2.70
CA ALA A 15 -4.39 -17.37 -3.52
C ALA A 15 -5.26 -18.23 -4.47
N LYS A 16 -6.55 -18.40 -4.17
CA LYS A 16 -7.50 -19.14 -5.02
C LYS A 16 -8.34 -18.26 -5.94
N ASN A 17 -8.12 -16.94 -5.96
CA ASN A 17 -8.84 -16.04 -6.84
C ASN A 17 -7.88 -15.42 -7.87
N GLN A 18 -8.34 -15.33 -9.12
CA GLN A 18 -7.55 -14.82 -10.23
C GLN A 18 -7.69 -13.29 -10.33
N LYS A 19 -7.46 -12.59 -9.22
CA LYS A 19 -7.60 -11.14 -9.12
C LYS A 19 -6.31 -10.43 -8.71
N THR A 20 -5.21 -11.16 -8.60
CA THR A 20 -3.90 -10.56 -8.33
C THR A 20 -3.45 -9.80 -9.58
N ALA A 21 -3.02 -8.56 -9.40
CA ALA A 21 -2.56 -7.70 -10.50
C ALA A 21 -1.23 -7.03 -10.14
N LEU A 22 -0.39 -6.81 -11.16
CA LEU A 22 0.93 -6.19 -11.03
C LEU A 22 1.09 -5.08 -12.07
N ALA A 23 1.37 -3.86 -11.62
CA ALA A 23 1.69 -2.72 -12.47
C ALA A 23 3.19 -2.44 -12.47
N VAL A 24 3.73 -2.05 -13.63
CA VAL A 24 5.15 -1.74 -13.81
C VAL A 24 5.29 -0.30 -14.29
N LEU A 25 5.88 0.56 -13.46
CA LEU A 25 6.19 1.94 -13.80
C LEU A 25 7.68 2.13 -14.03
N GLU A 26 8.02 3.01 -14.95
CA GLU A 26 9.38 3.52 -15.14
C GLU A 26 9.39 5.04 -14.99
N TYR A 27 10.30 5.53 -14.17
CA TYR A 27 10.49 6.95 -13.91
C TYR A 27 11.81 7.42 -14.52
N TYR A 28 11.74 8.55 -15.21
CA TYR A 28 12.88 9.24 -15.80
C TYR A 28 13.09 10.54 -15.02
N PRO A 29 14.03 10.58 -14.05
CA PRO A 29 14.17 11.71 -13.13
C PRO A 29 14.57 13.02 -13.82
N THR A 30 15.37 12.95 -14.89
CA THR A 30 15.81 14.13 -15.63
C THR A 30 14.64 14.81 -16.34
N GLU A 31 13.78 14.03 -16.99
CA GLU A 31 12.61 14.50 -17.71
C GLU A 31 11.38 14.69 -16.81
N GLN A 32 11.45 14.21 -15.56
CA GLN A 32 10.33 14.11 -14.62
C GLN A 32 9.10 13.40 -15.22
N LYS A 33 9.33 12.39 -16.06
CA LYS A 33 8.28 11.63 -16.73
C LYS A 33 8.12 10.24 -16.12
N VAL A 34 6.87 9.82 -16.00
CA VAL A 34 6.51 8.48 -15.52
C VAL A 34 5.80 7.74 -16.64
N PHE A 35 6.22 6.52 -16.94
CA PHE A 35 5.60 5.67 -17.94
C PHE A 35 5.01 4.44 -17.27
N LEU A 36 3.77 4.08 -17.62
CA LEU A 36 3.29 2.72 -17.40
C LEU A 36 3.87 1.82 -18.49
N LEU A 37 4.75 0.89 -18.11
CA LEU A 37 5.36 -0.05 -19.03
C LEU A 37 4.44 -1.24 -19.31
N ASP A 38 3.90 -1.82 -18.24
CA ASP A 38 3.01 -2.97 -18.35
C ASP A 38 2.04 -3.04 -17.17
N ILE A 39 0.96 -3.78 -17.37
CA ILE A 39 -0.04 -4.10 -16.38
C ILE A 39 -0.48 -5.56 -16.55
N TYR A 40 -0.08 -6.40 -15.62
CA TYR A 40 -0.48 -7.80 -15.56
C TYR A 40 -1.78 -7.91 -14.75
N ASP A 41 -2.77 -8.62 -15.29
CA ASP A 41 -4.07 -8.84 -14.66
C ASP A 41 -4.32 -10.33 -14.56
N ARG A 42 -5.10 -10.73 -13.55
CA ARG A 42 -5.50 -12.11 -13.31
C ARG A 42 -4.34 -13.09 -13.26
N ILE A 43 -3.27 -12.72 -12.55
CA ILE A 43 -2.16 -13.65 -12.28
C ILE A 43 -2.75 -14.86 -11.56
N ALA A 44 -2.68 -16.01 -12.21
CA ALA A 44 -3.44 -17.21 -11.90
C ALA A 44 -2.54 -18.44 -11.95
N MET A 45 -3.05 -19.54 -11.41
CA MET A 45 -2.45 -20.87 -11.53
C MET A 45 -2.52 -21.33 -12.98
N GLU A 46 -1.38 -21.75 -13.53
CA GLU A 46 -1.30 -22.51 -14.78
C GLU A 46 -1.12 -24.01 -14.45
N GLU A 47 -1.30 -24.91 -15.41
CA GLU A 47 -1.42 -26.37 -15.16
C GLU A 47 -0.28 -26.99 -14.31
N ARG A 48 0.88 -26.34 -14.23
CA ARG A 48 2.07 -26.82 -13.52
C ARG A 48 2.64 -25.84 -12.49
N GLU A 49 2.04 -24.65 -12.33
CA GLU A 49 2.61 -23.59 -11.50
C GLU A 49 1.51 -22.93 -10.66
N SER A 50 1.77 -22.79 -9.35
CA SER A 50 0.87 -22.06 -8.45
C SER A 50 0.85 -20.56 -8.78
N SER A 51 -0.24 -19.88 -8.44
CA SER A 51 -0.34 -18.42 -8.63
C SER A 51 0.74 -17.63 -7.90
N ASP A 52 1.32 -18.19 -6.83
CA ASP A 52 2.38 -17.56 -6.06
C ASP A 52 3.75 -17.73 -6.73
N GLU A 53 4.03 -18.90 -7.30
CA GLU A 53 5.23 -19.14 -8.12
C GLU A 53 5.22 -18.25 -9.36
N ALA A 54 4.11 -18.20 -10.10
CA ALA A 54 3.97 -17.35 -11.28
C ALA A 54 4.16 -15.86 -10.94
N LEU A 55 3.64 -15.41 -9.79
CA LEU A 55 3.84 -14.04 -9.31
C LEU A 55 5.30 -13.77 -8.96
N ILE A 56 5.98 -14.70 -8.29
CA ILE A 56 7.40 -14.57 -7.95
C ILE A 56 8.23 -14.50 -9.23
N ALA A 57 8.03 -15.44 -10.15
CA ALA A 57 8.73 -15.47 -11.45
C ALA A 57 8.58 -14.14 -12.19
N LEU A 58 7.35 -13.63 -12.30
CA LEU A 58 7.07 -12.34 -12.91
C LEU A 58 7.77 -11.16 -12.22
N ILE A 59 7.85 -11.15 -10.88
CA ILE A 59 8.58 -10.10 -10.16
C ILE A 59 10.10 -10.21 -10.41
N GLU A 60 10.63 -11.43 -10.46
CA GLU A 60 12.05 -11.69 -10.73
C GLU A 60 12.47 -11.29 -12.14
N GLU A 61 11.59 -11.36 -13.15
CA GLU A 61 11.85 -10.86 -14.51
C GLU A 61 12.24 -9.38 -14.54
N PHE A 62 11.78 -8.60 -13.55
CA PHE A 62 12.10 -7.19 -13.45
C PHE A 62 13.32 -6.88 -12.58
N LYS A 63 13.84 -7.86 -11.83
CA LYS A 63 15.09 -7.69 -11.07
C LYS A 63 16.30 -7.69 -12.02
N PRO A 64 17.39 -7.00 -11.67
CA PRO A 64 18.57 -6.97 -12.53
C PRO A 64 19.14 -8.38 -12.73
N GLY A 65 19.14 -8.85 -13.97
CA GLY A 65 19.90 -10.03 -14.41
C GLY A 65 21.21 -9.64 -15.10
N ASP A 66 22.03 -10.61 -15.50
CA ASP A 66 23.35 -10.42 -16.13
C ASP A 66 23.31 -9.97 -17.63
N GLY A 67 22.17 -9.47 -18.11
CA GLY A 67 21.94 -9.14 -19.52
C GLY A 67 22.19 -7.66 -19.89
N PRO A 68 21.99 -7.25 -21.17
CA PRO A 68 22.14 -5.86 -21.61
C PRO A 68 21.16 -4.87 -20.95
N GLU A 69 20.13 -5.36 -20.24
CA GLU A 69 19.23 -4.58 -19.39
C GLU A 69 19.65 -4.51 -17.90
N ALA A 70 20.81 -5.07 -17.53
CA ALA A 70 21.36 -5.17 -16.16
C ALA A 70 21.45 -3.86 -15.37
N GLY A 71 21.24 -2.70 -16.01
CA GLY A 71 21.23 -1.39 -15.34
C GLY A 71 19.88 -0.96 -14.77
N ARG A 72 18.77 -1.67 -15.02
CA ARG A 72 17.43 -1.27 -14.58
C ARG A 72 17.01 -2.03 -13.32
N GLN A 73 17.33 -1.48 -12.16
CA GLN A 73 16.96 -2.06 -10.86
C GLN A 73 15.53 -1.64 -10.46
N VAL A 74 14.71 -2.61 -10.03
CA VAL A 74 13.47 -2.32 -9.30
C VAL A 74 13.83 -1.60 -8.01
N SER A 75 13.45 -0.33 -7.90
CA SER A 75 13.78 0.52 -6.77
C SER A 75 12.84 0.25 -5.58
N LYS A 76 11.53 0.10 -5.83
CA LYS A 76 10.54 -0.27 -4.82
C LYS A 76 9.38 -1.08 -5.37
N ILE A 77 8.79 -1.91 -4.51
CA ILE A 77 7.54 -2.64 -4.75
C ILE A 77 6.49 -2.13 -3.76
N GLY A 78 5.46 -1.48 -4.25
CA GLY A 78 4.30 -1.09 -3.46
C GLY A 78 3.28 -2.21 -3.37
N VAL A 79 2.79 -2.56 -2.18
CA VAL A 79 1.78 -3.61 -2.00
C VAL A 79 0.58 -3.13 -1.19
N ASN A 80 -0.62 -3.59 -1.52
CA ASN A 80 -1.87 -3.17 -0.88
C ASN A 80 -2.22 -3.95 0.41
N VAL A 81 -1.29 -4.72 0.97
CA VAL A 81 -1.51 -5.70 2.06
C VAL A 81 -0.54 -5.52 3.22
N PRO A 82 -0.95 -5.86 4.46
CA PRO A 82 -0.06 -5.80 5.61
C PRO A 82 1.23 -6.60 5.43
N LEU A 83 2.36 -5.93 5.56
CA LEU A 83 3.69 -6.56 5.44
C LEU A 83 4.17 -7.22 6.73
N VAL A 84 3.65 -6.78 7.88
CA VAL A 84 4.05 -7.26 9.21
C VAL A 84 2.84 -7.68 10.03
N LEU A 85 3.05 -8.62 10.94
CA LEU A 85 2.01 -9.10 11.84
C LEU A 85 1.73 -8.10 12.99
N PRO A 86 0.51 -8.12 13.56
CA PRO A 86 0.19 -7.45 14.82
C PRO A 86 1.17 -7.80 15.95
N PRO A 87 1.46 -6.86 16.86
CA PRO A 87 2.51 -7.04 17.87
C PRO A 87 2.25 -8.20 18.83
N CYS A 88 0.99 -8.56 19.11
CA CYS A 88 0.69 -9.73 19.92
C CYS A 88 0.68 -11.05 19.13
N ALA A 89 0.41 -11.01 17.82
CA ALA A 89 0.49 -12.20 16.96
C ALA A 89 1.94 -12.64 16.72
N ALA A 90 2.87 -11.68 16.64
CA ALA A 90 4.31 -11.94 16.56
C ALA A 90 5.02 -12.06 17.94
N CYS A 91 4.25 -12.09 19.04
CA CYS A 91 4.84 -12.05 20.38
C CYS A 91 5.41 -13.41 20.79
N ILE A 92 6.69 -13.43 21.14
CA ILE A 92 7.40 -14.65 21.58
C ILE A 92 7.35 -14.91 23.10
N ARG A 93 6.62 -14.08 23.87
CA ARG A 93 6.55 -14.24 25.33
C ARG A 93 5.76 -15.49 25.68
N LYS A 94 6.30 -16.32 26.58
CA LYS A 94 5.63 -17.52 27.10
C LYS A 94 4.35 -17.21 27.87
N ALA A 95 4.32 -16.09 28.61
CA ALA A 95 3.15 -15.64 29.37
C ALA A 95 2.76 -14.21 28.99
N CYS A 96 1.50 -14.02 28.59
CA CYS A 96 0.97 -12.72 28.19
C CYS A 96 0.36 -11.99 29.40
N PRO A 97 0.85 -10.79 29.78
CA PRO A 97 0.27 -10.02 30.89
C PRO A 97 -1.00 -9.25 30.51
N MET A 98 -1.59 -9.54 29.34
CA MET A 98 -2.69 -8.81 28.70
C MET A 98 -2.33 -7.35 28.31
N PRO A 99 -3.05 -6.73 27.35
CA PRO A 99 -2.69 -5.41 26.81
C PRO A 99 -2.61 -4.28 27.84
N ALA A 100 -3.40 -4.34 28.92
CA ALA A 100 -3.41 -3.34 29.98
C ALA A 100 -2.08 -3.23 30.72
N LYS A 101 -1.37 -4.36 30.94
CA LYS A 101 -0.09 -4.43 31.66
C LYS A 101 1.09 -4.76 30.74
N CYS A 102 0.85 -4.94 29.44
CA CYS A 102 1.89 -5.25 28.47
C CYS A 102 2.92 -4.13 28.37
N SER A 103 4.20 -4.53 28.39
CA SER A 103 5.37 -3.65 28.27
C SER A 103 5.95 -3.59 26.86
N VAL A 104 5.45 -4.39 25.91
CA VAL A 104 5.88 -4.33 24.50
C VAL A 104 5.67 -2.91 23.97
N PRO A 105 6.69 -2.27 23.35
CA PRO A 105 6.62 -0.87 22.94
C PRO A 105 5.40 -0.55 22.05
N ALA A 106 5.12 -1.40 21.07
CA ALA A 106 3.98 -1.24 20.17
C ALA A 106 2.63 -1.24 20.92
N VAL A 107 2.43 -2.20 21.83
CA VAL A 107 1.20 -2.30 22.63
C VAL A 107 1.05 -1.10 23.59
N ARG A 108 2.16 -0.65 24.18
CA ARG A 108 2.19 0.56 25.02
C ARG A 108 1.80 1.80 24.22
N TRP A 109 2.31 1.92 23.00
CA TRP A 109 1.98 3.01 22.08
C TRP A 109 0.49 2.98 21.70
N MET A 110 -0.03 1.80 21.31
CA MET A 110 -1.45 1.62 20.97
C MET A 110 -2.38 2.03 22.12
N ARG A 111 -2.02 1.65 23.35
CA ARG A 111 -2.72 2.07 24.57
C ARG A 111 -2.67 3.59 24.76
N GLY A 112 -1.52 4.21 24.51
CA GLY A 112 -1.35 5.67 24.58
C GLY A 112 -2.23 6.41 23.58
N VAL A 113 -2.21 6.00 22.31
CA VAL A 113 -3.02 6.62 21.26
C VAL A 113 -4.52 6.44 21.49
N THR A 114 -4.94 5.25 21.91
CA THR A 114 -6.36 4.99 22.24
C THR A 114 -6.83 5.86 23.40
N LYS A 115 -6.02 5.98 24.48
CA LYS A 115 -6.33 6.88 25.61
C LYS A 115 -6.39 8.34 25.19
N LYS A 116 -5.49 8.78 24.31
CA LYS A 116 -5.50 10.16 23.76
C LYS A 116 -6.77 10.40 22.95
N ALA A 117 -7.14 9.47 22.07
CA ALA A 117 -8.35 9.56 21.26
C ALA A 117 -9.63 9.58 22.10
N ALA A 118 -9.68 8.81 23.21
CA ALA A 118 -10.83 8.78 24.11
C ALA A 118 -11.07 10.11 24.84
N ARG A 119 -10.03 10.95 24.96
CA ARG A 119 -10.12 12.29 25.58
C ARG A 119 -10.57 13.38 24.61
N ARG A 120 -10.48 13.16 23.29
CA ARG A 120 -10.85 14.15 22.28
C ARG A 120 -12.36 14.10 21.99
N PRO A 121 -13.11 15.21 22.10
CA PRO A 121 -14.56 15.21 21.84
C PRO A 121 -14.94 14.65 20.46
N SER A 122 -14.15 14.93 19.43
CA SER A 122 -14.39 14.51 18.05
C SER A 122 -14.27 13.00 17.81
N THR A 123 -13.50 12.27 18.61
CA THR A 123 -13.28 10.82 18.46
C THR A 123 -13.81 10.00 19.63
N LYS A 124 -14.17 10.62 20.75
CA LYS A 124 -14.57 9.93 21.99
C LYS A 124 -15.66 8.88 21.79
N LYS A 125 -16.69 9.18 20.98
CA LYS A 125 -17.82 8.28 20.72
C LYS A 125 -17.46 7.07 19.85
N THR A 126 -16.36 7.13 19.10
CA THR A 126 -15.96 6.09 18.15
C THR A 126 -14.76 5.27 18.65
N VAL A 127 -14.16 5.66 19.78
CA VAL A 127 -13.04 4.91 20.36
C VAL A 127 -13.53 3.58 20.89
N ARG A 128 -12.92 2.50 20.39
CA ARG A 128 -13.11 1.14 20.88
C ARG A 128 -11.81 0.66 21.55
N GLU A 129 -11.95 -0.35 22.40
CA GLU A 129 -10.79 -1.10 22.86
C GLU A 129 -10.05 -1.70 21.66
N PHE A 130 -8.73 -1.62 21.68
CA PHE A 130 -7.90 -2.14 20.59
C PHE A 130 -7.54 -3.60 20.84
N THR A 131 -7.40 -4.36 19.76
CA THR A 131 -7.09 -5.78 19.77
C THR A 131 -5.68 -5.98 19.19
N PRO A 132 -4.61 -5.97 20.00
CA PRO A 132 -3.23 -5.98 19.48
C PRO A 132 -2.81 -7.30 18.82
N TYR A 133 -3.68 -8.31 18.83
CA TYR A 133 -3.53 -9.56 18.11
C TYR A 133 -4.15 -9.51 16.69
N THR A 134 -5.02 -8.53 16.38
CA THR A 134 -5.53 -8.29 15.01
C THR A 134 -5.11 -6.96 14.42
N GLN A 135 -4.88 -5.94 15.24
CA GLN A 135 -4.54 -4.58 14.85
C GLN A 135 -3.05 -4.28 15.10
N ARG A 136 -2.44 -3.45 14.26
CA ARG A 136 -1.12 -2.85 14.46
C ARG A 136 -1.27 -1.39 14.90
N PRO A 137 -0.17 -0.74 15.33
CA PRO A 137 -0.15 0.69 15.62
C PRO A 137 -0.63 1.58 14.48
N ILE A 138 -0.36 1.19 13.21
CA ILE A 138 -0.71 2.02 12.06
C ILE A 138 -2.22 2.13 11.84
N GLU A 139 -3.02 1.07 12.08
CA GLU A 139 -4.48 1.16 11.94
C GLU A 139 -5.08 2.11 12.97
N LEU A 140 -4.56 2.13 14.20
CA LEU A 140 -5.00 3.08 15.22
C LEU A 140 -4.56 4.52 14.89
N HIS A 141 -3.33 4.69 14.38
CA HIS A 141 -2.85 5.99 13.93
C HIS A 141 -3.76 6.56 12.83
N MET A 142 -4.04 5.74 11.82
CA MET A 142 -4.88 6.12 10.70
C MET A 142 -6.28 6.47 11.16
N ARG A 143 -6.88 5.64 12.03
CA ARG A 143 -8.23 5.83 12.55
C ARG A 143 -8.40 7.14 13.32
N TYR A 144 -7.44 7.48 14.19
CA TYR A 144 -7.62 8.56 15.17
C TYR A 144 -6.86 9.86 14.85
N GLU A 145 -5.86 9.82 13.97
CA GLU A 145 -5.05 10.99 13.62
C GLU A 145 -5.20 11.38 12.14
N VAL A 146 -5.25 10.42 11.21
CA VAL A 146 -5.29 10.73 9.77
C VAL A 146 -6.71 10.85 9.23
N MET A 147 -7.57 9.84 9.43
CA MET A 147 -8.95 9.83 8.91
C MET A 147 -9.78 11.04 9.35
N PRO A 148 -9.70 11.54 10.60
CA PRO A 148 -10.42 12.75 11.00
C PRO A 148 -10.02 14.00 10.22
N GLY A 149 -8.80 14.03 9.64
CA GLY A 149 -8.29 15.12 8.81
C GLY A 149 -8.67 15.02 7.32
N LEU A 150 -9.44 14.00 6.93
CA LEU A 150 -10.01 13.85 5.59
C LEU A 150 -11.48 14.33 5.55
N PRO A 151 -11.95 14.86 4.40
CA PRO A 151 -13.37 15.08 4.16
C PRO A 151 -14.18 13.81 4.42
N LEU A 152 -15.36 13.94 5.02
CA LEU A 152 -16.20 12.79 5.40
C LEU A 152 -16.43 11.81 4.25
N SER A 153 -16.58 12.31 3.02
CA SER A 153 -16.79 11.50 1.81
C SER A 153 -15.57 10.71 1.33
N HIS A 154 -14.38 11.01 1.84
CA HIS A 154 -13.14 10.31 1.49
C HIS A 154 -12.66 9.41 2.64
N ARG A 155 -13.40 9.36 3.75
CA ARG A 155 -13.12 8.43 4.84
C ARG A 155 -13.62 7.04 4.46
N PHE A 156 -12.90 6.03 4.92
CA PHE A 156 -13.25 4.63 4.69
C PHE A 156 -12.95 3.80 5.93
N GLU A 157 -13.62 2.65 6.02
CA GLU A 157 -13.37 1.67 7.07
C GLU A 157 -11.96 1.08 6.93
N ILE A 158 -11.23 1.07 8.05
CA ILE A 158 -9.87 0.52 8.11
C ILE A 158 -9.97 -0.96 8.45
N ASP A 159 -9.60 -1.80 7.49
CA ASP A 159 -9.42 -3.23 7.71
C ASP A 159 -8.22 -3.47 8.64
N GLU A 160 -8.40 -4.34 9.62
CA GLU A 160 -7.34 -4.74 10.55
C GLU A 160 -6.41 -5.77 9.90
N ALA A 161 -5.11 -5.75 10.20
CA ALA A 161 -4.13 -6.64 9.56
C ALA A 161 -4.51 -8.13 9.63
N LEU A 162 -4.98 -8.61 10.78
CA LEU A 162 -5.54 -9.96 10.93
C LEU A 162 -7.06 -9.94 11.19
N GLY A 163 -7.77 -8.96 10.62
CA GLY A 163 -9.22 -8.99 10.51
C GLY A 163 -9.70 -9.96 9.41
N GLY A 164 -11.00 -10.27 9.36
CA GLY A 164 -11.55 -11.32 8.50
C GLY A 164 -11.17 -11.21 7.01
N ASN A 165 -11.09 -9.99 6.46
CA ASN A 165 -10.76 -9.78 5.04
C ASN A 165 -9.24 -9.79 4.76
N ARG A 166 -8.41 -9.31 5.71
CA ARG A 166 -6.98 -9.10 5.49
C ARG A 166 -6.10 -10.19 6.06
N ALA A 167 -6.57 -10.98 7.03
CA ALA A 167 -5.81 -12.10 7.60
C ALA A 167 -5.24 -13.06 6.54
N PRO A 168 -6.03 -13.60 5.59
CA PRO A 168 -5.50 -14.52 4.58
C PRO A 168 -4.49 -13.83 3.64
N LEU A 169 -4.71 -12.55 3.32
CA LEU A 169 -3.81 -11.79 2.46
C LEU A 169 -2.48 -11.46 3.15
N THR A 170 -2.54 -11.14 4.45
CA THR A 170 -1.35 -10.92 5.28
C THR A 170 -0.52 -12.18 5.40
N ALA A 171 -1.15 -13.34 5.61
CA ALA A 171 -0.47 -14.63 5.62
C ALA A 171 0.21 -14.93 4.27
N ARG A 172 -0.52 -14.74 3.16
CA ARG A 172 0.01 -14.90 1.79
C ARG A 172 1.20 -13.96 1.54
N MET A 173 1.09 -12.68 1.92
CA MET A 173 2.18 -11.72 1.76
C MET A 173 3.42 -12.12 2.57
N ASN A 174 3.25 -12.58 3.82
CA ASN A 174 4.37 -13.07 4.63
C ASN A 174 5.05 -14.30 4.01
N PHE A 175 4.31 -15.18 3.35
CA PHE A 175 4.86 -16.27 2.56
C PHE A 175 5.67 -15.76 1.36
N LEU A 176 5.10 -14.84 0.56
CA LEU A 176 5.78 -14.26 -0.60
C LEU A 176 7.07 -13.51 -0.22
N LEU A 177 7.04 -12.75 0.88
CA LEU A 177 8.21 -11.99 1.36
C LEU A 177 9.41 -12.88 1.69
N ARG A 178 9.21 -14.12 2.15
CA ARG A 178 10.33 -15.06 2.39
C ARG A 178 11.08 -15.38 1.11
N HIS A 179 10.36 -15.47 -0.01
CA HIS A 179 10.91 -15.75 -1.32
C HIS A 179 11.52 -14.49 -1.94
N LEU A 180 10.85 -13.34 -1.80
CA LEU A 180 11.32 -12.07 -2.36
C LEU A 180 12.54 -11.49 -1.60
N ALA A 181 12.63 -11.71 -0.29
CA ALA A 181 13.69 -11.19 0.58
C ALA A 181 14.81 -12.20 0.88
N GLY A 182 14.70 -13.45 0.41
CA GLY A 182 15.73 -14.50 0.55
C GLY A 182 15.97 -15.01 1.97
N GLY A 183 14.97 -14.90 2.88
CA GLY A 183 15.11 -15.23 4.30
C GLY A 183 14.29 -16.44 4.74
N SER A 184 14.87 -17.31 5.58
CA SER A 184 14.22 -18.52 6.14
C SER A 184 13.41 -18.27 7.43
N GLY A 185 13.18 -17.01 7.80
CA GLY A 185 12.61 -16.61 9.10
C GLY A 185 11.33 -15.75 9.03
N TRP A 186 10.98 -15.18 10.18
CA TRP A 186 9.99 -14.11 10.25
C TRP A 186 10.60 -12.83 9.68
N ILE A 187 9.89 -12.21 8.75
CA ILE A 187 10.32 -10.98 8.09
C ILE A 187 10.27 -9.83 9.09
N ASP A 188 11.40 -9.14 9.25
CA ASP A 188 11.47 -7.92 10.05
C ASP A 188 11.55 -6.65 9.17
N ALA A 189 11.60 -5.49 9.82
CA ALA A 189 11.63 -4.21 9.11
C ALA A 189 12.88 -4.04 8.23
N GLY A 190 14.01 -4.63 8.59
CA GLY A 190 15.25 -4.59 7.81
C GLY A 190 15.17 -5.49 6.58
N ASP A 191 14.49 -6.63 6.67
CA ASP A 191 14.21 -7.49 5.52
C ASP A 191 13.35 -6.78 4.47
N LEU A 192 12.33 -6.05 4.90
CA LEU A 192 11.47 -5.25 4.01
C LEU A 192 12.24 -4.14 3.31
N GLU A 193 13.13 -3.46 4.03
CA GLU A 193 14.00 -2.42 3.47
C GLU A 193 14.92 -2.99 2.39
N ARG A 194 15.58 -4.13 2.66
CA ARG A 194 16.44 -4.80 1.67
C ARG A 194 15.67 -5.29 0.46
N ALA A 195 14.45 -5.80 0.65
CA ALA A 195 13.59 -6.25 -0.45
C ALA A 195 12.95 -5.09 -1.22
N GLY A 196 13.08 -3.84 -0.74
CA GLY A 196 12.45 -2.67 -1.36
C GLY A 196 10.92 -2.70 -1.31
N VAL A 197 10.31 -3.50 -0.43
CA VAL A 197 8.85 -3.69 -0.39
C VAL A 197 8.23 -2.74 0.63
N ILE A 198 7.21 -2.00 0.21
CA ILE A 198 6.49 -1.04 1.06
C ILE A 198 4.98 -1.27 1.02
N GLU A 199 4.33 -1.06 2.16
CA GLU A 199 2.88 -1.16 2.26
C GLU A 199 2.22 0.16 1.87
N ILE A 200 1.15 0.10 1.09
CA ILE A 200 0.36 1.23 0.62
C ILE A 200 -1.12 0.91 0.79
N TRP A 201 -1.93 1.92 1.10
CA TRP A 201 -3.38 1.80 1.06
C TRP A 201 -3.93 2.59 -0.13
N PRO A 202 -4.30 1.94 -1.25
CA PRO A 202 -4.74 2.64 -2.46
C PRO A 202 -5.88 3.63 -2.22
N LYS A 203 -6.84 3.29 -1.34
CA LYS A 203 -7.93 4.21 -0.94
C LYS A 203 -7.41 5.52 -0.36
N LEU A 204 -6.37 5.47 0.47
CA LEU A 204 -5.76 6.66 1.07
C LEU A 204 -4.97 7.46 0.03
N SER A 205 -4.20 6.79 -0.82
CA SER A 205 -3.46 7.44 -1.91
C SER A 205 -4.40 8.16 -2.87
N VAL A 206 -5.48 7.50 -3.33
CA VAL A 206 -6.49 8.11 -4.20
C VAL A 206 -7.18 9.28 -3.52
N ALA A 207 -7.54 9.16 -2.24
CA ALA A 207 -8.16 10.27 -1.51
C ALA A 207 -7.25 11.50 -1.44
N LEU A 208 -5.96 11.32 -1.16
CA LEU A 208 -5.02 12.42 -0.99
C LEU A 208 -4.61 13.03 -2.33
N LEU A 209 -4.28 12.21 -3.32
CA LEU A 209 -4.00 12.67 -4.68
C LEU A 209 -5.21 13.34 -5.30
N GLY A 210 -6.41 12.78 -5.10
CA GLY A 210 -7.64 13.36 -5.61
C GLY A 210 -7.91 14.75 -5.06
N ILE A 211 -7.67 14.97 -3.77
CA ILE A 211 -7.79 16.30 -3.14
C ILE A 211 -6.74 17.26 -3.71
N GLU A 212 -5.49 16.83 -3.81
CA GLU A 212 -4.38 17.63 -4.36
C GLU A 212 -4.64 18.05 -5.81
N LEU A 213 -5.13 17.11 -6.62
CA LEU A 213 -5.38 17.30 -8.05
C LEU A 213 -6.71 18.01 -8.33
N GLY A 214 -7.52 18.32 -7.31
CA GLY A 214 -8.85 18.91 -7.49
C GLY A 214 -9.84 17.99 -8.22
N ILE A 215 -9.66 16.67 -8.12
CA ILE A 215 -10.57 15.69 -8.71
C ILE A 215 -11.93 15.79 -7.98
N PRO A 216 -13.06 15.76 -8.71
CA PRO A 216 -14.38 15.80 -8.10
C PRO A 216 -14.58 14.71 -7.05
N LYS A 217 -15.14 15.12 -5.91
CA LYS A 217 -15.48 14.24 -4.77
C LYS A 217 -16.18 12.95 -5.19
N ARG A 218 -17.09 13.01 -6.20
CA ARG A 218 -17.80 11.84 -6.71
C ARG A 218 -16.81 10.77 -7.19
N ALA A 219 -15.85 11.13 -8.03
CA ALA A 219 -14.88 10.20 -8.60
C ALA A 219 -14.01 9.56 -7.51
N ILE A 220 -13.53 10.37 -6.55
CA ILE A 220 -12.73 9.88 -5.42
C ILE A 220 -13.54 8.89 -4.56
N SER A 221 -14.80 9.20 -4.26
CA SER A 221 -15.63 8.33 -3.41
C SER A 221 -16.14 7.08 -4.14
N GLN A 222 -16.30 7.14 -5.47
CA GLN A 222 -16.99 6.11 -6.25
C GLN A 222 -16.07 5.18 -7.04
N TYR A 223 -14.75 5.42 -7.08
CA TYR A 223 -13.82 4.65 -7.93
C TYR A 223 -13.83 3.12 -7.73
N ARG A 224 -14.30 2.65 -6.58
CA ARG A 224 -14.44 1.22 -6.24
C ARG A 224 -15.84 0.63 -6.47
N HIS A 225 -16.82 1.44 -6.88
CA HIS A 225 -18.17 0.96 -7.15
C HIS A 225 -18.20 0.08 -8.39
N LEU A 226 -19.05 -0.94 -8.38
CA LEU A 226 -19.10 -1.93 -9.47
C LEU A 226 -19.54 -1.30 -10.81
N GLU A 227 -20.56 -0.45 -10.79
CA GLU A 227 -21.15 0.14 -12.00
C GLU A 227 -20.43 1.43 -12.42
N GLN A 228 -20.31 2.38 -11.50
CA GLN A 228 -19.79 3.74 -11.79
C GLN A 228 -18.29 3.88 -11.56
N GLY A 229 -17.64 2.88 -10.96
CA GLY A 229 -16.23 2.97 -10.60
C GLY A 229 -15.31 3.02 -11.81
N GLY A 230 -15.73 2.52 -12.97
CA GLY A 230 -14.92 2.59 -14.19
C GLY A 230 -14.67 4.01 -14.67
N HIS A 231 -15.75 4.78 -14.82
CA HIS A 231 -15.67 6.19 -15.21
C HIS A 231 -14.94 7.05 -14.16
N SER A 232 -15.16 6.77 -12.88
CA SER A 232 -14.43 7.43 -11.80
C SER A 232 -12.91 7.19 -11.86
N ARG A 233 -12.48 5.99 -12.25
CA ARG A 233 -11.06 5.65 -12.41
C ARG A 233 -10.45 6.32 -13.64
N GLU A 234 -11.20 6.39 -14.74
CA GLU A 234 -10.80 7.13 -15.93
C GLU A 234 -10.54 8.61 -15.61
N GLU A 235 -11.47 9.29 -14.94
CA GLU A 235 -11.31 10.69 -14.51
C GLU A 235 -10.10 10.90 -13.58
N ILE A 236 -9.79 9.93 -12.71
CA ILE A 236 -8.59 9.97 -11.86
C ILE A 236 -7.31 9.81 -12.71
N LEU A 237 -7.31 8.90 -13.69
CA LEU A 237 -6.16 8.65 -14.56
C LEU A 237 -5.89 9.85 -15.45
N GLU A 238 -6.92 10.46 -16.04
CA GLU A 238 -6.81 11.67 -16.85
C GLU A 238 -6.14 12.80 -16.06
N ALA A 239 -6.58 13.04 -14.82
CA ALA A 239 -5.97 14.05 -13.96
C ALA A 239 -4.49 13.75 -13.63
N LEU A 240 -4.12 12.48 -13.44
CA LEU A 240 -2.72 12.08 -13.23
C LEU A 240 -1.87 12.25 -14.48
N VAL A 241 -2.40 11.92 -15.66
CA VAL A 241 -1.74 12.13 -16.95
C VAL A 241 -1.48 13.62 -17.18
N GLU A 242 -2.53 14.45 -17.04
CA GLU A 242 -2.48 15.88 -17.31
C GLU A 242 -1.57 16.63 -16.32
N LYS A 243 -1.74 16.38 -15.02
CA LYS A 243 -1.12 17.23 -13.97
C LYS A 243 0.19 16.69 -13.45
N HIS A 244 0.41 15.37 -13.49
CA HIS A 244 1.60 14.72 -12.94
C HIS A 244 2.53 14.13 -14.03
N GLY A 245 2.26 14.39 -15.32
CA GLY A 245 3.15 14.00 -16.41
C GLY A 245 3.27 12.48 -16.58
N LEU A 246 2.21 11.74 -16.20
CA LEU A 246 2.13 10.31 -16.40
C LEU A 246 1.80 10.01 -17.86
N PHE A 247 2.51 9.06 -18.46
CA PHE A 247 2.22 8.55 -19.80
C PHE A 247 1.66 7.13 -19.69
N VAL A 248 0.47 6.94 -20.24
CA VAL A 248 -0.23 5.65 -20.30
C VAL A 248 -0.80 5.48 -21.71
N TYR A 249 -0.56 4.34 -22.34
CA TYR A 249 -1.16 4.03 -23.64
C TYR A 249 -2.67 3.80 -23.51
N ASP A 250 -3.46 4.16 -24.53
CA ASP A 250 -4.93 4.04 -24.51
C ASP A 250 -5.43 2.63 -24.16
N ARG A 251 -4.70 1.60 -24.61
CA ARG A 251 -5.02 0.20 -24.28
C ARG A 251 -4.95 -0.05 -22.78
N ASP A 252 -3.92 0.47 -22.13
CA ASP A 252 -3.68 0.23 -20.71
C ASP A 252 -4.55 1.15 -19.85
N LEU A 253 -4.88 2.37 -20.32
CA LEU A 253 -5.90 3.24 -19.72
C LEU A 253 -7.25 2.51 -19.59
N ARG A 254 -7.71 1.86 -20.67
CA ARG A 254 -8.95 1.05 -20.63
C ARG A 254 -8.87 -0.10 -19.63
N LYS A 255 -7.72 -0.77 -19.54
CA LYS A 255 -7.53 -1.88 -18.59
C LYS A 255 -7.56 -1.40 -17.13
N LEU A 256 -6.89 -0.29 -16.84
CA LEU A 256 -6.91 0.36 -15.51
C LEU A 256 -8.30 0.88 -15.15
N SER A 257 -9.02 1.51 -16.09
CA SER A 257 -10.36 2.00 -15.83
C SER A 257 -11.37 0.87 -15.65
N GLN A 258 -11.20 -0.28 -16.28
CA GLN A 258 -12.15 -1.39 -16.16
C GLN A 258 -11.84 -2.32 -14.96
N SER A 259 -10.57 -2.66 -14.70
CA SER A 259 -10.19 -3.60 -13.62
C SER A 259 -9.76 -2.88 -12.33
N LEU A 260 -10.51 -3.09 -11.24
CA LEU A 260 -10.20 -2.43 -9.95
C LEU A 260 -8.85 -2.91 -9.43
N ALA A 261 -8.53 -4.18 -9.65
CA ALA A 261 -7.26 -4.74 -9.22
C ALA A 261 -6.08 -4.09 -9.96
N CYS A 262 -6.20 -3.91 -11.27
CA CYS A 262 -5.18 -3.21 -12.05
C CYS A 262 -5.02 -1.75 -11.63
N PHE A 263 -6.13 -1.06 -11.35
CA PHE A 263 -6.10 0.32 -10.88
C PHE A 263 -5.40 0.43 -9.51
N ASP A 264 -5.76 -0.41 -8.54
CA ASP A 264 -5.14 -0.40 -7.22
C ASP A 264 -3.64 -0.78 -7.30
N ALA A 265 -3.27 -1.74 -8.15
CA ALA A 265 -1.88 -2.09 -8.45
C ALA A 265 -1.11 -0.89 -9.02
N PHE A 266 -1.69 -0.16 -9.97
CA PHE A 266 -1.11 1.06 -10.50
C PHE A 266 -0.92 2.14 -9.42
N ILE A 267 -1.92 2.37 -8.57
CA ILE A 267 -1.81 3.32 -7.46
C ILE A 267 -0.72 2.90 -6.46
N CYS A 268 -0.55 1.59 -6.21
CA CYS A 268 0.56 1.07 -5.42
C CYS A 268 1.91 1.40 -6.07
N ALA A 269 2.10 1.15 -7.36
CA ALA A 269 3.35 1.46 -8.06
C ALA A 269 3.66 2.96 -8.01
N TYR A 270 2.63 3.78 -8.27
CA TYR A 270 2.77 5.23 -8.29
C TYR A 270 3.09 5.79 -6.90
N THR A 271 2.44 5.27 -5.85
CA THR A 271 2.76 5.67 -4.47
C THR A 271 4.15 5.20 -4.05
N ALA A 272 4.64 4.07 -4.58
CA ALA A 272 6.00 3.61 -4.35
C ALA A 272 7.05 4.54 -4.97
N LEU A 273 6.81 5.01 -6.20
CA LEU A 273 7.58 6.09 -6.79
C LEU A 273 7.57 7.34 -5.90
N LEU A 274 6.38 7.81 -5.49
CA LEU A 274 6.25 9.00 -4.63
C LEU A 274 7.02 8.84 -3.31
N ALA A 275 7.02 7.64 -2.72
CA ALA A 275 7.77 7.36 -1.51
C ALA A 275 9.28 7.47 -1.73
N ASP A 276 9.77 6.96 -2.86
CA ASP A 276 11.18 6.98 -3.22
C ASP A 276 11.71 8.40 -3.46
N ILE A 277 10.91 9.24 -4.15
CA ILE A 277 11.26 10.65 -4.38
C ILE A 277 10.88 11.58 -3.20
N GLY A 278 10.57 11.01 -2.04
CA GLY A 278 10.36 11.77 -0.79
C GLY A 278 9.04 12.55 -0.70
N LYS A 279 8.04 12.22 -1.54
CA LYS A 279 6.70 12.84 -1.56
C LYS A 279 5.67 12.13 -0.68
N CYS A 280 6.06 11.11 0.10
CA CYS A 280 5.19 10.45 1.07
C CYS A 280 5.41 10.92 2.51
N VAL A 281 4.39 10.77 3.34
CA VAL A 281 4.46 11.11 4.77
C VAL A 281 5.39 10.16 5.51
N LYS A 282 6.30 10.71 6.32
CA LYS A 282 7.15 9.95 7.24
C LYS A 282 6.38 9.56 8.50
N SER A 283 6.75 8.44 9.11
CA SER A 283 6.18 8.02 10.39
C SER A 283 6.36 9.09 11.47
N PRO A 284 5.34 9.35 12.32
CA PRO A 284 5.45 10.39 13.34
C PRO A 284 6.47 10.00 14.41
N ALA A 285 7.01 11.01 15.10
CA ALA A 285 7.96 10.79 16.19
C ALA A 285 7.40 9.83 17.26
N GLY A 286 8.20 8.85 17.65
CA GLY A 286 7.83 7.82 18.62
C GLY A 286 6.91 6.71 18.09
N PHE A 287 6.59 6.68 16.79
CA PHE A 287 5.89 5.55 16.18
C PHE A 287 6.77 4.27 16.28
N PRO A 288 6.21 3.11 16.66
CA PRO A 288 6.94 1.84 16.69
C PRO A 288 7.14 1.32 15.26
N VAL A 289 8.16 1.82 14.54
CA VAL A 289 8.40 1.55 13.11
C VAL A 289 8.45 0.05 12.78
N LYS A 290 8.97 -0.79 13.70
CA LYS A 290 8.98 -2.26 13.56
C LYS A 290 7.58 -2.89 13.46
N SER A 291 6.52 -2.14 13.74
CA SER A 291 5.13 -2.59 13.61
C SER A 291 4.48 -2.22 12.28
N GLY A 292 5.29 -1.80 11.30
CA GLY A 292 4.87 -1.57 9.92
C GLY A 292 4.33 -0.15 9.72
N TRP A 293 4.99 0.60 8.83
CA TRP A 293 4.49 1.89 8.35
C TRP A 293 3.84 1.70 6.98
N ILE A 294 2.77 2.45 6.73
CA ILE A 294 2.15 2.54 5.40
C ILE A 294 2.61 3.83 4.73
N ASN A 295 2.99 3.73 3.46
CA ASN A 295 3.35 4.88 2.65
C ASN A 295 2.11 5.43 1.96
N PHE A 296 1.96 6.75 2.03
CA PHE A 296 0.90 7.49 1.36
C PHE A 296 1.38 8.91 1.06
N PRO A 297 0.85 9.54 -0.01
CA PRO A 297 1.25 10.87 -0.45
C PRO A 297 1.11 11.91 0.66
N ALA A 298 2.08 12.80 0.79
CA ALA A 298 1.95 13.97 1.64
C ALA A 298 0.92 14.94 1.05
N LYS A 299 0.17 15.66 1.90
CA LYS A 299 -0.60 16.81 1.41
C LYS A 299 0.41 17.83 0.91
N SER A 300 0.32 18.24 -0.36
CA SER A 300 1.12 19.35 -0.86
C SER A 300 0.85 20.59 -0.01
N SER A 301 1.90 21.22 0.49
CA SER A 301 1.81 22.48 1.22
C SER A 301 1.63 23.62 0.21
N GLY A 302 0.42 23.78 -0.35
CA GLY A 302 0.07 24.88 -1.25
C GLY A 302 -1.32 24.66 -1.86
N ALA A 303 -2.26 25.60 -1.94
CA ALA A 303 -2.28 27.01 -1.59
C ALA A 303 -3.48 27.30 -0.68
N ARG A 304 -3.32 28.23 0.26
CA ARG A 304 -4.47 28.95 0.81
C ARG A 304 -5.07 29.75 -0.35
N GLY A 305 -6.14 29.22 -0.93
CA GLY A 305 -7.13 30.03 -1.64
C GLY A 305 -8.00 30.75 -0.62
#